data_AF-A0A929G888-F1
#
_entry.id   AF-A0A929G888-F1
#
_cell.length_a   1.000
_cell.length_b   1.000
_cell.length_c   1.000
_cell.angle_alpha   90.00
_cell.angle_beta   90.00
_cell.angle_gamma   90.00
#
_symmetry.space_group_name_H-M   'P 1'
#
loop_
_entity.id
_entity.type
_entity.pdbx_description
1 polymer ?
#
loop_
_entity_poly.entity_id
_entity_poly.type
_entity_poly.pdbx_seq_one_letter_code
_entity_poly.pdbx_strand_id
1 'polypeptide(L)' 'MESWQRMMNGLPERAHLVVLREAMATDQFESAGIYIGTSTGQVFASRDAGDSWERIVDYLPR' A
#
# COMPACT_ATOMS: atom_id res chain seq x y z
N MET A 1 -6.66 17.26 -18.94
CA MET A 1 -6.39 15.81 -19.05
C MET A 1 -6.01 15.33 -17.68
N GLU A 2 -6.62 14.24 -17.24
CA GLU A 2 -6.20 13.57 -16.02
C GLU A 2 -4.94 12.74 -16.33
N SER A 3 -3.97 12.79 -15.43
CA SER A 3 -2.68 12.09 -15.54
C SER A 3 -2.44 11.24 -14.31
N TRP A 4 -1.82 10.08 -14.51
CA TRP A 4 -1.39 9.21 -13.42
C TRP A 4 0.04 9.52 -12.99
N GLN A 5 0.28 9.51 -11.68
CA GLN A 5 1.61 9.64 -11.10
C GLN A 5 1.99 8.34 -10.37
N ARG A 6 3.25 7.93 -10.51
CA ARG A 6 3.81 6.78 -9.82
C ARG A 6 4.18 7.16 -8.39
N MET A 7 3.68 6.40 -7.41
CA MET A 7 3.89 6.60 -5.98
C MET A 7 4.57 5.36 -5.38
N MET A 8 5.86 5.46 -5.08
CA MET A 8 6.69 4.29 -4.69
C MET A 8 7.63 4.56 -3.51
N ASN A 9 7.62 5.76 -2.95
CA ASN A 9 8.56 6.10 -1.88
C ASN A 9 8.32 5.19 -0.66
N GLY A 10 9.32 4.41 -0.27
CA GLY A 10 9.21 3.42 0.81
C GLY A 10 8.66 2.04 0.40
N LEU A 11 8.24 1.85 -0.86
CA LEU A 11 7.92 0.54 -1.41
C LEU A 11 9.19 -0.16 -1.93
N PRO A 12 9.24 -1.51 -1.93
CA PRO A 12 10.34 -2.25 -2.54
C PRO A 12 10.46 -1.98 -4.05
N GLU A 13 11.67 -1.74 -4.56
CA GLU A 13 11.91 -1.54 -6.01
C GLU A 13 11.54 -2.75 -6.86
N ARG A 14 11.73 -3.95 -6.31
CA ARG A 14 11.40 -5.23 -6.94
C ARG A 14 10.56 -6.05 -5.98
N ALA A 15 9.30 -6.24 -6.34
CA ALA A 15 8.37 -7.06 -5.61
C ALA A 15 7.72 -8.05 -6.57
N HIS A 16 7.93 -9.35 -6.37
CA HIS A 16 7.10 -10.41 -6.97
C HIS A 16 5.84 -10.63 -6.12
N LEU A 17 5.33 -9.56 -5.53
CA LEU A 17 4.22 -9.57 -4.60
C LEU A 17 2.95 -9.28 -5.38
N VAL A 18 1.95 -10.14 -5.24
CA VAL A 18 0.63 -9.90 -5.83
C VAL A 18 -0.22 -9.22 -4.76
N VAL A 19 -0.72 -8.04 -5.07
CA VAL A 19 -1.83 -7.42 -4.33
C VAL A 19 -3.11 -8.03 -4.90
N LEU A 20 -3.88 -8.73 -4.08
CA LEU A 20 -5.19 -9.23 -4.50
C LEU A 20 -6.13 -8.04 -4.71
N ARG A 21 -7.08 -8.15 -5.64
CA ARG A 21 -8.00 -7.06 -6.01
C ARG A 21 -8.72 -6.42 -4.82
N GLU A 22 -8.96 -7.21 -3.77
CA GLU A 22 -9.68 -6.83 -2.55
C GLU A 22 -8.76 -6.41 -1.39
N ALA A 23 -7.45 -6.42 -1.60
CA ALA A 23 -6.46 -6.14 -0.57
C ALA A 23 -6.05 -4.66 -0.52
N MET A 24 -6.97 -3.75 -0.89
CA MET A 24 -6.77 -2.31 -0.78
C MET A 24 -7.94 -1.67 -0.02
N ALA A 25 -7.61 -0.82 0.95
CA ALA A 25 -8.59 -0.04 1.70
C ALA A 25 -8.10 1.40 1.91
N THR A 26 -9.04 2.30 2.14
CA THR A 26 -8.76 3.69 2.52
C THR A 26 -9.54 4.07 3.77
N ASP A 27 -8.99 4.97 4.58
CA ASP A 27 -9.76 5.62 5.65
C ASP A 27 -10.42 6.93 5.17
N GLN A 28 -10.99 7.70 6.10
CA GLN A 28 -11.74 8.93 5.82
C GLN A 28 -11.06 10.19 6.40
N PHE A 29 -9.76 10.14 6.69
CA PHE A 29 -9.03 11.33 7.14
C PHE A 29 -8.81 12.32 5.98
N GLU A 30 -8.49 13.57 6.33
CA GLU A 30 -8.24 14.64 5.35
C GLU A 30 -7.11 14.28 4.38
N SER A 31 -6.02 13.72 4.90
CA SER A 31 -5.09 12.96 4.10
C SER A 31 -5.47 11.49 4.20
N ALA A 32 -5.97 10.93 3.10
CA ALA A 32 -6.46 9.56 3.09
C ALA A 32 -5.31 8.59 3.41
N GLY A 33 -5.48 7.77 4.45
CA GLY A 33 -4.64 6.61 4.65
C GLY A 33 -4.96 5.55 3.60
N ILE A 34 -3.93 4.93 3.04
CA ILE A 34 -4.05 3.87 2.03
C ILE A 34 -3.36 2.62 2.56
N TYR A 35 -4.05 1.49 2.53
CA TYR A 35 -3.56 0.23 3.08
C TYR A 35 -3.58 -0.84 2.00
N ILE A 36 -2.45 -1.54 1.81
CA ILE A 36 -2.28 -2.58 0.80
C ILE A 36 -1.80 -3.87 1.45
N GLY A 37 -2.58 -4.93 1.32
CA GLY A 37 -2.22 -6.30 1.68
C GLY A 37 -1.60 -7.04 0.50
N THR A 38 -0.60 -7.87 0.79
CA THR A 38 0.06 -8.72 -0.21
C THR A 38 -0.28 -10.19 0.00
N SER A 39 -0.21 -11.00 -1.06
CA SER A 39 -0.46 -12.45 -1.00
C SER A 39 0.51 -13.24 -0.10
N THR A 40 1.62 -12.62 0.30
CA THR A 40 2.63 -13.16 1.21
C THR A 40 2.45 -12.70 2.66
N GLY A 41 1.38 -11.96 2.97
CA GLY A 41 1.00 -11.60 4.34
C GLY A 41 1.66 -10.34 4.89
N GLN A 42 2.28 -9.52 4.04
CA GLN A 42 2.75 -8.17 4.41
C GLN A 42 1.64 -7.14 4.18
N VAL A 43 1.60 -6.12 5.03
CA VAL A 43 0.74 -4.95 4.87
C VAL A 43 1.60 -3.70 4.78
N PHE A 44 1.36 -2.91 3.73
CA PHE A 44 1.92 -1.58 3.55
C PHE A 44 0.85 -0.53 3.82
N ALA A 45 1.24 0.57 4.46
CA ALA A 45 0.38 1.70 4.72
C ALA A 45 1.04 3.00 4.27
N SER A 46 0.24 3.87 3.68
CA SER A 46 0.53 5.29 3.54
C SER A 46 -0.42 6.06 4.45
N ARG A 47 0.08 7.12 5.10
CA ARG A 47 -0.71 8.05 5.91
C ARG A 47 -0.80 9.44 5.27
N ASP A 48 -0.37 9.54 4.02
CA ASP A 48 -0.15 10.79 3.27
C ASP A 48 -0.64 10.65 1.81
N ALA A 49 -1.79 10.00 1.63
CA ALA A 49 -2.43 9.81 0.32
C ALA A 49 -1.55 9.14 -0.76
N GLY A 50 -0.59 8.32 -0.34
CA GLY A 50 0.31 7.54 -1.20
C GLY A 50 1.71 8.15 -1.39
N ASP A 51 1.99 9.33 -0.84
CA ASP A 51 3.29 10.00 -1.01
C ASP A 51 4.45 9.23 -0.38
N SER A 52 4.23 8.55 0.75
CA SER A 52 5.19 7.66 1.38
C SER A 52 4.53 6.40 1.96
N TRP A 53 5.30 5.31 1.95
CA TRP A 53 4.82 4.00 2.34
C TRP A 53 5.70 3.42 3.44
N GLU A 54 5.04 2.79 4.42
CA GLU A 54 5.66 2.04 5.49
C GLU A 54 5.11 0.62 5.49
N ARG A 55 5.97 -0.37 5.72
CA ARG A 55 5.52 -1.74 5.99
C ARG A 55 5.15 -1.84 7.47
N ILE A 56 3.85 -1.93 7.74
CA ILE A 56 3.32 -1.91 9.11
C ILE A 56 3.08 -3.32 9.69
N VAL A 57 3.04 -4.36 8.85
CA VAL A 57 2.91 -5.76 9.28
C VAL A 57 3.77 -6.68 8.42
N ASP A 58 4.34 -7.71 9.03
CA ASP A 58 5.02 -8.83 8.38
C ASP A 58 4.48 -10.17 8.89
N TYR A 59 4.48 -11.19 8.02
CA TYR A 59 4.16 -12.59 8.38
C TYR A 59 2.80 -12.84 9.05
N LEU A 60 1.71 -12.27 8.52
CA LEU A 60 0.38 -12.69 8.97
C LEU A 60 0.14 -14.18 8.66
N PRO A 61 -0.47 -14.96 9.58
CA PRO A 61 -0.85 -16.34 9.34
C PRO A 61 -1.78 -16.48 8.12
N ARG A 62 -1.70 -17.63 7.43
CA ARG A 62 -2.61 -17.99 6.35
C ARG A 62 -3.94 -18.52 6.87
#